data_AF-A0A952S2A0-F1
#
_entry.id   AF-A0A952S2A0-F1
#
_cell.length_a   1.000
_cell.length_b   1.000
_cell.length_c   1.000
_cell.angle_alpha   90.00
_cell.angle_beta   90.00
_cell.angle_gamma   90.00
#
_symmetry.space_group_name_H-M   'P 1'
#
loop_
_entity.id
_entity.type
_entity.pdbx_description
1 polymer ?
#
loop_
_entity_poly.entity_id
_entity_poly.type
_entity_poly.pdbx_seq_one_letter_code
_entity_poly.pdbx_strand_id
1 'polypeptide(L)'
;MMNKAKLVTFLIILIAVNAFSALAQIPGLPRIRPSATPTRPTTVQADNDNQEWLKQAPNSDFHFIGESHMDGRDISTFRVCAPGMRYAPPVARDFSNWSHGIKESDAWETFEQGSCKLVVYGVGQRYNHKSVDSLGSLANGNSVYVVERRKLKLVKDFSGSSSGGTTAVSSVAPQGKEMLVFSKSPIDPANPSNLTNVFTAGDHIYGLLILSDSLKEFAKEMSVSHKQFGYNVPRPALEIIINIDGSPIYDGNHFFAWDIENKDTAWDSVPNDRYFFFDVAPDASKAKTYAYPKMHFEMLSAPGRSGNAARAGAQYYSHHLGQLKSGNHKIEFTIKGESTIKGAFSITSGNYAFYTDAAAKLDAAGAENAVIPPPKLNNAALENSIRAAVRGRNTDPILRVSITNPDWFVQRNALGQILFRGIYAVTAHRKADGTCYFYQSYFKQNYAGGRYGATQLDGGGGTRTPIVCANVNK
;
A
#
# COMPACT_ATOMS: atom_id res chain seq x y z
N MET A 1 -32.12 -24.52 -45.65
CA MET A 1 -32.80 -23.25 -46.01
C MET A 1 -32.38 -22.18 -45.01
N MET A 2 -31.59 -21.20 -45.44
CA MET A 2 -31.04 -20.17 -44.56
C MET A 2 -32.07 -19.04 -44.36
N ASN A 3 -32.34 -18.68 -43.11
CA ASN A 3 -33.35 -17.69 -42.72
C ASN A 3 -33.02 -16.32 -43.35
N LYS A 4 -34.00 -15.68 -44.02
CA LYS A 4 -33.87 -14.38 -44.72
C LYS A 4 -33.26 -13.28 -43.84
N ALA A 5 -33.46 -13.34 -42.53
CA ALA A 5 -32.85 -12.39 -41.58
C ALA A 5 -31.31 -12.48 -41.53
N LYS A 6 -30.72 -13.68 -41.68
CA LYS A 6 -29.26 -13.87 -41.66
C LYS A 6 -28.58 -13.45 -42.97
N LEU A 7 -29.31 -13.46 -44.09
CA LEU A 7 -28.80 -13.03 -45.38
C LEU A 7 -28.61 -11.50 -45.44
N VAL A 8 -29.52 -10.74 -44.81
CA VAL A 8 -29.46 -9.27 -44.76
C VAL A 8 -28.31 -8.78 -43.88
N THR A 9 -28.04 -9.44 -42.74
CA THR A 9 -26.90 -9.09 -41.88
C THR A 9 -25.56 -9.37 -42.55
N PHE A 10 -25.44 -10.45 -43.33
CA PHE A 10 -24.21 -10.76 -44.07
C PHE A 10 -23.94 -9.75 -45.20
N LEU A 11 -24.99 -9.23 -45.85
CA LEU A 11 -24.86 -8.23 -46.90
C LEU A 11 -24.39 -6.86 -46.38
N ILE A 12 -24.84 -6.46 -45.19
CA ILE A 12 -24.45 -5.17 -44.57
C ILE A 12 -22.98 -5.20 -44.13
N ILE A 13 -22.48 -6.33 -43.64
CA ILE A 13 -21.07 -6.48 -43.25
C ILE A 13 -20.14 -6.44 -44.47
N LEU A 14 -20.55 -6.99 -45.62
CA LEU A 14 -19.75 -6.95 -46.85
C LEU A 14 -19.61 -5.54 -47.46
N ILE A 15 -20.61 -4.67 -47.25
CA ILE A 15 -20.57 -3.28 -47.72
C ILE A 15 -19.68 -2.42 -46.82
N ALA A 16 -19.65 -2.70 -45.51
CA ALA A 16 -18.80 -1.96 -44.56
C ALA A 16 -17.30 -2.27 -44.74
N VAL A 17 -16.93 -3.49 -45.15
CA VAL A 17 -15.52 -3.88 -45.36
C VAL A 17 -14.92 -3.28 -46.63
N ASN A 18 -15.71 -2.96 -47.64
CA ASN A 18 -15.22 -2.34 -48.89
C ASN A 18 -15.10 -0.81 -48.83
N ALA A 19 -15.63 -0.16 -47.80
CA ALA A 19 -15.55 1.30 -47.65
C ALA A 19 -14.23 1.80 -47.00
N PHE A 20 -13.37 0.90 -46.50
CA PHE A 20 -12.13 1.27 -45.81
C PHE A 20 -10.89 1.39 -46.70
N SER A 21 -10.99 1.09 -48.00
CA SER A 21 -9.84 1.06 -48.93
C SER A 21 -9.65 2.34 -49.74
N ALA A 22 -10.41 3.43 -49.48
CA ALA A 22 -10.40 4.65 -50.28
C ALA A 22 -9.97 5.93 -49.53
N LEU A 23 -9.17 5.81 -48.46
CA LEU A 23 -8.60 6.93 -47.71
C LEU A 23 -7.06 6.85 -47.69
N ALA A 24 -6.46 6.87 -48.87
CA ALA A 24 -5.01 6.99 -49.02
C ALA A 24 -4.67 7.79 -50.28
N GLN A 25 -5.03 9.08 -50.31
CA GLN A 25 -4.42 10.10 -51.18
C GLN A 25 -4.97 11.50 -50.80
N ILE A 26 -4.40 12.09 -49.74
CA ILE A 26 -4.50 13.54 -49.52
C ILE A 26 -3.09 14.10 -49.75
N PRO A 27 -2.83 14.82 -50.86
CA PRO A 27 -1.57 15.53 -51.05
C PRO A 27 -1.61 16.85 -50.27
N GLY A 28 -0.64 17.07 -49.38
CA GLY A 28 -0.47 18.41 -48.77
C GLY A 28 0.13 18.53 -47.37
N LEU A 29 0.55 17.46 -46.69
CA LEU A 29 1.17 17.61 -45.36
C LEU A 29 2.70 17.79 -45.43
N PRO A 30 3.27 18.82 -44.77
CA PRO A 30 4.71 19.07 -44.77
C PRO A 30 5.48 18.00 -43.98
N ARG A 31 6.55 17.47 -44.59
CA ARG A 31 7.48 16.51 -43.97
C ARG A 31 8.21 17.15 -42.78
N ILE A 32 8.01 16.61 -41.59
CA ILE A 32 8.85 16.88 -40.42
C ILE A 32 10.18 16.14 -40.62
N ARG A 33 11.30 16.89 -40.59
CA ARG A 33 12.66 16.32 -40.64
C ARG A 33 13.03 15.72 -39.27
N PRO A 34 13.71 14.56 -39.21
CA PRO A 34 14.26 14.05 -37.96
C PRO A 34 15.41 14.93 -37.46
N SER A 35 15.43 15.20 -36.15
CA SER A 35 16.49 15.93 -35.47
C SER A 35 17.76 15.09 -35.35
N ALA A 36 18.91 15.75 -35.52
CA ALA A 36 20.24 15.14 -35.48
C ALA A 36 20.63 14.62 -34.09
N THR A 37 21.32 13.48 -34.09
CA THR A 37 21.95 12.86 -32.91
C THR A 37 23.18 13.67 -32.46
N PRO A 38 23.37 13.96 -31.16
CA PRO A 38 24.58 14.63 -30.70
C PRO A 38 25.76 13.64 -30.64
N THR A 39 26.87 14.05 -31.25
CA THR A 39 28.19 13.41 -31.19
C THR A 39 28.83 13.59 -29.81
N ARG A 40 29.45 12.52 -29.31
CA ARG A 40 30.20 12.46 -28.04
C ARG A 40 31.64 12.99 -28.26
N PRO A 41 32.18 13.88 -27.42
CA PRO A 41 33.58 14.25 -27.48
C PRO A 41 34.47 13.23 -26.75
N THR A 42 35.66 13.05 -27.32
CA THR A 42 36.72 12.12 -26.93
C THR A 42 37.72 12.78 -25.98
N THR A 43 38.37 11.93 -25.16
CA THR A 43 39.71 12.06 -24.54
C THR A 43 39.96 13.14 -23.48
N VAL A 44 40.27 12.68 -22.26
CA VAL A 44 41.17 13.39 -21.34
C VAL A 44 42.27 12.42 -20.89
N GLN A 45 43.46 12.99 -20.90
CA GLN A 45 44.80 12.46 -20.69
C GLN A 45 45.00 11.98 -19.24
N ALA A 46 45.71 10.87 -19.06
CA ALA A 46 46.17 10.40 -17.76
C ALA A 46 47.55 10.99 -17.48
N ASP A 47 47.65 11.85 -16.47
CA ASP A 47 48.93 12.26 -15.89
C ASP A 47 49.35 11.23 -14.82
N ASN A 48 50.50 10.63 -15.08
CA ASN A 48 51.30 9.86 -14.13
C ASN A 48 52.10 10.87 -13.31
N ASP A 49 51.81 11.01 -12.01
CA ASP A 49 52.82 11.34 -11.00
C ASP A 49 52.24 11.14 -9.59
N ASN A 50 53.09 10.67 -8.66
CA ASN A 50 52.89 10.41 -7.22
C ASN A 50 52.69 8.94 -6.79
N GLN A 51 53.77 8.16 -6.89
CA GLN A 51 53.96 6.83 -6.29
C GLN A 51 54.90 6.85 -5.06
N GLU A 52 54.96 7.93 -4.27
CA GLU A 52 55.94 8.03 -3.17
C GLU A 52 55.40 8.29 -1.75
N TRP A 53 54.09 8.18 -1.50
CA TRP A 53 53.52 8.27 -0.15
C TRP A 53 53.04 6.92 0.43
N LEU A 54 53.32 5.81 -0.24
CA LEU A 54 52.89 4.45 0.15
C LEU A 54 53.72 3.76 1.25
N LYS A 55 54.62 4.46 1.95
CA LYS A 55 55.54 3.80 2.90
C LYS A 55 55.22 3.90 4.39
N GLN A 56 54.18 4.58 4.82
CA GLN A 56 53.81 4.60 6.24
C GLN A 56 52.30 4.70 6.46
N ALA A 57 51.63 3.57 6.66
CA ALA A 57 50.35 3.53 7.36
C ALA A 57 50.29 2.26 8.24
N PRO A 58 50.04 2.39 9.55
CA PRO A 58 49.93 1.26 10.47
C PRO A 58 48.62 0.49 10.24
N ASN A 59 48.63 -0.78 10.65
CA ASN A 59 47.47 -1.67 10.70
C ASN A 59 46.21 -0.93 11.19
N SER A 60 45.25 -0.69 10.28
CA SER A 60 43.90 -0.24 10.63
C SER A 60 42.94 -1.34 10.24
N ASP A 61 42.24 -1.87 11.24
CA ASP A 61 41.21 -2.89 11.07
C ASP A 61 39.90 -2.18 10.66
N PHE A 62 39.25 -2.66 9.60
CA PHE A 62 37.99 -2.12 9.09
C PHE A 62 36.81 -3.05 9.44
N HIS A 63 35.65 -2.46 9.73
CA HIS A 63 34.41 -3.17 10.03
C HIS A 63 33.33 -2.90 8.96
N PHE A 64 32.57 -3.93 8.60
CA PHE A 64 31.56 -3.92 7.53
C PHE A 64 30.15 -4.05 8.12
N ILE A 65 29.21 -3.22 7.65
CA ILE A 65 27.76 -3.43 7.79
C ILE A 65 27.11 -3.17 6.43
N GLY A 66 26.34 -4.13 5.93
CA GLY A 66 25.50 -3.96 4.75
C GLY A 66 24.34 -4.94 4.83
N GLU A 67 23.14 -4.46 4.48
CA GLU A 67 21.93 -5.28 4.45
C GLU A 67 21.83 -6.02 3.11
N SER A 68 21.55 -7.32 3.20
CA SER A 68 21.22 -8.25 2.10
C SER A 68 22.37 -8.74 1.20
N HIS A 69 22.57 -10.07 1.26
CA HIS A 69 23.37 -10.96 0.41
C HIS A 69 24.82 -10.57 0.10
N MET A 70 25.75 -11.26 0.76
CA MET A 70 27.15 -11.34 0.35
C MET A 70 27.37 -12.58 -0.53
N ASP A 71 27.94 -12.39 -1.72
CA ASP A 71 28.44 -13.48 -2.57
C ASP A 71 29.94 -13.29 -2.83
N GLY A 72 30.70 -14.38 -2.84
CA GLY A 72 32.17 -14.40 -2.92
C GLY A 72 32.81 -15.47 -2.03
N ARG A 73 33.97 -15.99 -2.46
CA ARG A 73 34.75 -16.99 -1.69
C ARG A 73 35.90 -16.36 -0.89
N ASP A 74 36.27 -15.14 -1.24
CA ASP A 74 37.37 -14.37 -0.66
C ASP A 74 37.09 -12.87 -0.72
N ILE A 75 37.89 -12.08 0.00
CA ILE A 75 37.69 -10.62 0.09
C ILE A 75 37.75 -9.91 -1.26
N SER A 76 38.58 -10.42 -2.17
CA SER A 76 38.74 -9.87 -3.51
C SER A 76 37.52 -10.07 -4.41
N THR A 77 36.63 -11.00 -4.05
CA THR A 77 35.45 -11.37 -4.85
C THR A 77 34.13 -10.91 -4.25
N PHE A 78 34.15 -10.21 -3.10
CA PHE A 78 32.93 -9.74 -2.44
C PHE A 78 32.10 -8.79 -3.29
N ARG A 79 30.79 -9.04 -3.25
CA ARG A 79 29.74 -8.17 -3.79
C ARG A 79 28.65 -7.98 -2.72
N VAL A 80 28.13 -6.76 -2.59
CA VAL A 80 26.99 -6.41 -1.72
C VAL A 80 25.86 -5.94 -2.63
N CYS A 81 24.73 -6.65 -2.70
CA CYS A 81 23.65 -6.31 -3.64
C CYS A 81 22.25 -6.67 -3.11
N ALA A 82 21.29 -5.77 -3.34
CA ALA A 82 19.85 -6.07 -3.29
C ALA A 82 19.44 -7.02 -4.46
N PRO A 83 18.28 -7.71 -4.36
CA PRO A 83 17.82 -8.62 -5.40
C PRO A 83 17.63 -7.91 -6.77
N GLY A 84 18.30 -8.39 -7.82
CA GLY A 84 18.04 -7.98 -9.22
C GLY A 84 19.19 -7.34 -10.00
N MET A 85 20.32 -7.01 -9.36
CA MET A 85 21.45 -6.35 -10.03
C MET A 85 22.58 -7.34 -10.38
N ARG A 86 22.75 -7.69 -11.67
CA ARG A 86 23.74 -8.68 -12.15
C ARG A 86 25.18 -8.17 -12.35
N TYR A 87 25.47 -6.88 -12.13
CA TYR A 87 26.74 -6.26 -12.61
C TYR A 87 27.47 -5.33 -11.61
N ALA A 88 27.34 -5.50 -10.30
CA ALA A 88 28.13 -4.71 -9.35
C ALA A 88 29.63 -5.11 -9.39
N PRO A 89 30.59 -4.17 -9.54
CA PRO A 89 32.02 -4.47 -9.53
C PRO A 89 32.49 -4.98 -8.15
N PRO A 90 33.59 -5.75 -8.07
CA PRO A 90 34.13 -6.24 -6.79
C PRO A 90 34.63 -5.08 -5.93
N VAL A 91 34.37 -5.14 -4.62
CA VAL A 91 34.69 -4.09 -3.64
C VAL A 91 36.16 -3.64 -3.68
N ALA A 92 37.07 -4.56 -4.01
CA ALA A 92 38.52 -4.32 -3.98
C ALA A 92 39.01 -3.24 -4.98
N ARG A 93 38.27 -2.94 -6.05
CA ARG A 93 38.78 -2.04 -7.11
C ARG A 93 38.65 -0.56 -6.76
N ASP A 94 37.70 -0.18 -5.90
CA ASP A 94 37.39 1.22 -5.58
C ASP A 94 37.63 1.60 -4.09
N PHE A 95 38.06 0.64 -3.27
CA PHE A 95 38.16 0.79 -1.81
C PHE A 95 39.21 1.81 -1.35
N SER A 96 40.33 1.95 -2.07
CA SER A 96 41.43 2.86 -1.67
C SER A 96 41.09 4.34 -1.85
N ASN A 97 40.20 4.67 -2.79
CA ASN A 97 39.88 6.06 -3.13
C ASN A 97 38.72 6.62 -2.27
N TRP A 98 37.99 5.74 -1.57
CA TRP A 98 36.77 6.09 -0.87
C TRP A 98 36.97 6.57 0.58
N SER A 99 38.06 6.16 1.24
CA SER A 99 38.23 6.34 2.68
C SER A 99 38.58 7.76 3.14
N HIS A 100 38.86 8.70 2.22
CA HIS A 100 39.45 9.99 2.57
C HIS A 100 38.50 11.20 2.53
N GLY A 101 37.18 11.05 2.35
CA GLY A 101 36.34 12.21 2.01
C GLY A 101 34.88 12.28 2.47
N ILE A 102 34.35 11.36 3.27
CA ILE A 102 32.92 11.38 3.62
C ILE A 102 32.71 11.95 5.02
N LYS A 103 31.95 13.04 5.13
CA LYS A 103 31.47 13.57 6.42
C LYS A 103 30.30 12.71 6.92
N GLU A 104 30.20 12.55 8.24
CA GLU A 104 29.20 11.70 8.90
C GLU A 104 27.74 12.06 8.52
N SER A 105 27.46 13.36 8.29
CA SER A 105 26.15 13.85 7.83
C SER A 105 25.77 13.31 6.45
N ASP A 106 26.73 13.25 5.53
CA ASP A 106 26.52 12.89 4.13
C ASP A 106 26.31 11.37 4.01
N ALA A 107 26.90 10.60 4.93
CA ALA A 107 26.68 9.17 5.06
C ALA A 107 25.25 8.84 5.56
N TRP A 108 24.72 9.63 6.49
CA TRP A 108 23.36 9.43 7.02
C TRP A 108 22.27 9.74 5.98
N GLU A 109 22.41 10.84 5.26
CA GLU A 109 21.46 11.23 4.20
C GLU A 109 21.44 10.21 3.04
N THR A 110 22.59 9.59 2.75
CA THR A 110 22.70 8.59 1.70
C THR A 110 22.08 7.23 2.08
N PHE A 111 22.06 6.91 3.39
CA PHE A 111 21.43 5.71 3.95
C PHE A 111 19.90 5.79 3.90
N GLU A 112 19.31 6.94 4.24
CA GLU A 112 17.85 7.16 4.15
C GLU A 112 17.31 7.13 2.72
N GLN A 113 18.15 7.41 1.71
CA GLN A 113 17.78 7.43 0.29
C GLN A 113 17.86 6.07 -0.43
N GLY A 114 18.14 4.97 0.28
CA GLY A 114 18.07 3.62 -0.28
C GLY A 114 19.11 3.29 -1.37
N SER A 115 20.21 4.06 -1.43
CA SER A 115 21.29 3.78 -2.37
C SER A 115 22.32 2.81 -1.77
N CYS A 116 22.70 1.76 -2.50
CA CYS A 116 23.73 0.79 -2.08
C CYS A 116 25.06 1.51 -1.80
N LYS A 117 25.34 1.87 -0.55
CA LYS A 117 26.65 2.38 -0.15
C LYS A 117 27.07 1.78 1.19
N LEU A 118 28.32 1.32 1.20
CA LEU A 118 29.02 0.75 2.35
C LEU A 118 29.27 1.85 3.39
N VAL A 119 28.87 1.64 4.64
CA VAL A 119 29.21 2.55 5.75
C VAL A 119 30.31 1.91 6.61
N VAL A 120 31.39 2.65 6.83
CA VAL A 120 32.54 2.21 7.65
C VAL A 120 32.59 3.03 8.94
N TYR A 121 32.68 2.36 10.08
CA TYR A 121 32.93 3.01 11.38
C TYR A 121 34.25 2.51 11.99
N GLY A 122 35.02 3.42 12.59
CA GLY A 122 36.18 3.07 13.41
C GLY A 122 35.78 2.93 14.87
N VAL A 123 36.04 1.78 15.49
CA VAL A 123 35.85 1.58 16.94
C VAL A 123 37.19 1.20 17.54
N GLY A 124 37.78 2.09 18.33
CA GLY A 124 38.99 1.78 19.08
C GLY A 124 38.66 1.07 20.37
N GLN A 125 38.52 -0.27 20.40
CA GLN A 125 38.73 -1.15 21.55
C GLN A 125 38.84 -2.64 21.15
N ARG A 126 39.62 -3.43 21.91
CA ARG A 126 39.93 -4.85 21.64
C ARG A 126 38.82 -5.77 22.15
N TYR A 127 38.25 -6.60 21.27
CA TYR A 127 37.31 -7.66 21.63
C TYR A 127 37.93 -9.05 21.38
N ASN A 128 37.38 -10.10 22.02
CA ASN A 128 37.78 -11.49 21.75
C ASN A 128 37.03 -12.00 20.51
N HIS A 129 37.76 -12.43 19.48
CA HIS A 129 37.21 -12.80 18.17
C HIS A 129 37.31 -14.30 17.89
N LYS A 130 36.33 -14.87 17.17
CA LYS A 130 36.37 -16.26 16.66
C LYS A 130 36.59 -16.26 15.14
N SER A 131 37.54 -17.07 14.66
CA SER A 131 37.76 -17.30 13.23
C SER A 131 36.64 -18.15 12.64
N VAL A 132 36.24 -17.85 11.40
CA VAL A 132 35.23 -18.62 10.67
C VAL A 132 35.85 -19.14 9.37
N ASP A 133 35.61 -20.41 9.05
CA ASP A 133 36.29 -21.11 7.96
C ASP A 133 35.51 -21.11 6.62
N SER A 134 34.21 -20.79 6.59
CA SER A 134 33.46 -20.63 5.32
C SER A 134 32.26 -19.67 5.41
N LEU A 135 32.10 -18.83 4.38
CA LEU A 135 31.10 -17.75 4.34
C LEU A 135 29.69 -18.21 3.98
N GLY A 136 29.56 -19.33 3.27
CA GLY A 136 28.24 -19.88 2.87
C GLY A 136 27.37 -20.34 4.04
N SER A 137 27.91 -20.36 5.26
CA SER A 137 27.18 -20.67 6.50
C SER A 137 26.75 -19.42 7.29
N LEU A 138 27.00 -18.20 6.78
CA LEU A 138 26.77 -16.95 7.50
C LEU A 138 26.04 -15.90 6.66
N ALA A 139 24.85 -15.52 7.15
CA ALA A 139 24.37 -14.15 7.35
C ALA A 139 22.85 -14.07 7.17
N ASN A 140 22.11 -14.17 8.28
CA ASN A 140 20.97 -13.27 8.44
C ASN A 140 21.59 -11.89 8.71
N GLY A 141 21.09 -10.82 8.07
CA GLY A 141 21.79 -9.53 7.85
C GLY A 141 22.19 -8.69 9.08
N ASN A 142 22.31 -9.29 10.27
CA ASN A 142 22.61 -8.62 11.53
C ASN A 142 23.83 -9.28 12.22
N SER A 143 25.03 -9.23 11.64
CA SER A 143 26.26 -9.67 12.32
C SER A 143 27.41 -8.73 11.98
N VAL A 144 28.30 -8.47 12.93
CA VAL A 144 29.48 -7.61 12.77
C VAL A 144 30.73 -8.47 12.62
N TYR A 145 31.52 -8.15 11.59
CA TYR A 145 32.77 -8.83 11.29
C TYR A 145 33.96 -7.86 11.30
N VAL A 146 35.15 -8.41 11.49
CA VAL A 146 36.43 -7.73 11.26
C VAL A 146 37.24 -8.51 10.25
N VAL A 147 37.95 -7.80 9.37
CA VAL A 147 38.90 -8.41 8.44
C VAL A 147 40.27 -8.41 9.10
N GLU A 148 40.78 -9.59 9.44
CA GLU A 148 42.14 -9.75 9.95
C GLU A 148 42.92 -10.72 9.06
N ARG A 149 44.05 -10.28 8.51
CA ARG A 149 44.98 -11.12 7.71
C ARG A 149 44.25 -11.89 6.59
N ARG A 150 43.36 -11.21 5.85
CA ARG A 150 42.53 -11.77 4.77
C ARG A 150 41.47 -12.79 5.19
N LYS A 151 41.22 -12.96 6.49
CA LYS A 151 40.11 -13.78 7.01
C LYS A 151 39.06 -12.87 7.64
N LEU A 152 37.80 -13.24 7.50
CA LEU A 152 36.72 -12.63 8.28
C LEU A 152 36.66 -13.30 9.65
N LYS A 153 36.66 -12.48 10.69
CA LYS A 153 36.40 -12.91 12.07
C LYS A 153 35.09 -12.32 12.52
N LEU A 154 34.22 -13.16 13.06
CA LEU A 154 32.96 -12.70 13.65
C LEU A 154 33.28 -12.00 14.97
N VAL A 155 32.88 -10.73 15.06
CA VAL A 155 33.01 -9.92 16.28
C VAL A 155 31.76 -10.08 17.13
N LYS A 156 30.58 -10.02 16.49
CA LYS A 156 29.30 -10.12 17.19
C LYS A 156 28.23 -10.66 16.26
N ASP A 157 27.52 -11.68 16.71
CA ASP A 157 26.37 -12.25 16.01
C ASP A 157 25.07 -11.76 16.66
N PHE A 158 24.17 -11.16 15.88
CA PHE A 158 22.83 -10.79 16.35
C PHE A 158 21.75 -11.75 15.83
N SER A 159 22.13 -12.81 15.08
CA SER A 159 21.20 -13.83 14.60
C SER A 159 20.56 -14.66 15.73
N GLY A 160 21.17 -14.68 16.92
CA GLY A 160 20.63 -15.35 18.12
C GLY A 160 19.49 -14.62 18.83
N SER A 161 19.25 -13.34 18.51
CA SER A 161 18.22 -12.53 19.19
C SER A 161 16.80 -12.73 18.63
N SER A 162 16.62 -13.56 17.61
CA SER A 162 15.31 -14.01 17.11
C SER A 162 15.03 -15.49 17.42
N SER A 163 15.76 -16.10 18.36
CA SER A 163 15.35 -17.38 18.91
C SER A 163 13.98 -17.20 19.57
N GLY A 164 12.96 -17.75 18.92
CA GLY A 164 11.59 -17.88 19.42
C GLY A 164 11.52 -18.79 20.62
N GLY A 165 12.17 -18.39 21.72
CA GLY A 165 11.73 -18.79 23.03
C GLY A 165 10.31 -18.27 23.17
N THR A 166 9.38 -19.18 23.46
CA THR A 166 8.03 -18.86 23.92
C THR A 166 8.13 -18.20 25.30
N THR A 167 8.77 -17.04 25.39
CA THR A 167 8.66 -16.20 26.57
C THR A 167 7.24 -15.69 26.55
N ALA A 168 6.41 -16.24 27.43
CA ALA A 168 5.10 -15.68 27.74
C ALA A 168 5.31 -14.17 27.93
N VAL A 169 4.82 -13.38 26.99
CA VAL A 169 4.87 -11.93 27.08
C VAL A 169 4.10 -11.59 28.34
N SER A 170 4.78 -11.03 29.34
CA SER A 170 4.16 -10.66 30.60
C SER A 170 2.90 -9.85 30.30
N SER A 171 1.76 -10.40 30.70
CA SER A 171 0.39 -10.01 30.31
C SER A 171 -0.08 -8.66 30.86
N VAL A 172 0.82 -7.89 31.50
CA VAL A 172 0.47 -6.57 31.97
C VAL A 172 1.06 -5.58 30.99
N ALA A 173 0.21 -5.01 30.14
CA ALA A 173 0.58 -3.89 29.28
C ALA A 173 1.20 -2.81 30.17
N PRO A 174 2.49 -2.43 29.98
CA PRO A 174 3.07 -1.31 30.72
C PRO A 174 2.18 -0.08 30.54
N GLN A 175 1.63 0.41 31.64
CA GLN A 175 0.79 1.60 31.63
C GLN A 175 1.57 2.76 30.99
N GLY A 176 0.94 3.44 30.03
CA GLY A 176 1.51 4.61 29.38
C GLY A 176 2.41 4.34 28.17
N LYS A 177 2.64 3.10 27.76
CA LYS A 177 3.36 2.81 26.51
C LYS A 177 2.40 2.43 25.39
N GLU A 178 2.53 3.10 24.26
CA GLU A 178 1.86 2.73 23.02
C GLU A 178 2.36 1.36 22.53
N MET A 179 1.44 0.48 22.15
CA MET A 179 1.79 -0.86 21.70
C MET A 179 0.77 -1.41 20.71
N LEU A 180 1.26 -2.21 19.77
CA LEU A 180 0.45 -3.04 18.90
C LEU A 180 0.62 -4.50 19.31
N VAL A 181 -0.45 -5.12 19.79
CA VAL A 181 -0.45 -6.49 20.31
C VAL A 181 -1.39 -7.39 19.53
N PHE A 182 -1.12 -8.69 19.55
CA PHE A 182 -1.87 -9.69 18.79
C PHE A 182 -2.28 -10.88 19.68
N SER A 183 -3.36 -11.56 19.31
CA SER A 183 -3.85 -12.76 20.00
C SER A 183 -4.56 -13.71 19.03
N LYS A 184 -4.64 -14.99 19.42
CA LYS A 184 -5.44 -16.02 18.74
C LYS A 184 -6.95 -15.93 19.04
N SER A 185 -7.32 -15.14 20.05
CA SER A 185 -8.69 -14.93 20.52
C SER A 185 -9.02 -13.43 20.59
N PRO A 186 -10.30 -13.03 20.57
CA PRO A 186 -10.67 -11.63 20.73
C PRO A 186 -10.02 -11.01 21.97
N ILE A 187 -9.42 -9.84 21.80
CA ILE A 187 -8.71 -9.14 22.88
C ILE A 187 -9.74 -8.29 23.65
N ASP A 188 -9.71 -8.41 24.99
CA ASP A 188 -10.35 -7.45 25.88
C ASP A 188 -9.41 -6.25 26.09
N PRO A 189 -9.76 -5.04 25.63
CA PRO A 189 -8.89 -3.88 25.77
C PRO A 189 -8.68 -3.46 27.22
N ALA A 190 -9.59 -3.79 28.14
CA ALA A 190 -9.44 -3.46 29.56
C ALA A 190 -8.46 -4.41 30.27
N ASN A 191 -8.36 -5.65 29.80
CA ASN A 191 -7.45 -6.65 30.34
C ASN A 191 -6.86 -7.55 29.24
N PRO A 192 -5.91 -7.04 28.44
CA PRO A 192 -5.33 -7.79 27.33
C PRO A 192 -4.64 -9.05 27.85
N SER A 193 -5.10 -10.21 27.39
CA SER A 193 -4.59 -11.52 27.82
C SER A 193 -4.41 -12.44 26.61
N ASN A 194 -3.70 -13.55 26.80
CA ASN A 194 -3.40 -14.52 25.74
C ASN A 194 -2.72 -13.89 24.51
N LEU A 195 -1.84 -12.92 24.76
CA LEU A 195 -1.10 -12.24 23.70
C LEU A 195 0.00 -13.15 23.15
N THR A 196 0.18 -13.14 21.83
CA THR A 196 1.23 -13.90 21.17
C THR A 196 1.68 -13.20 19.88
N ASN A 197 2.93 -13.43 19.50
CA ASN A 197 3.51 -13.02 18.23
C ASN A 197 3.89 -14.22 17.35
N VAL A 198 3.40 -15.43 17.67
CA VAL A 198 3.66 -16.65 16.92
C VAL A 198 2.34 -17.32 16.57
N PHE A 199 2.11 -17.51 15.28
CA PHE A 199 0.90 -18.08 14.71
C PHE A 199 1.21 -19.24 13.78
N THR A 200 0.20 -20.07 13.56
CA THR A 200 0.16 -21.12 12.55
C THR A 200 -1.06 -20.89 11.67
N ALA A 201 -1.01 -21.23 10.38
CA ALA A 201 -2.21 -21.06 9.55
C ALA A 201 -3.36 -21.91 10.10
N GLY A 202 -4.56 -21.33 10.11
CA GLY A 202 -5.71 -21.86 10.85
C GLY A 202 -5.98 -21.09 12.14
N ASP A 203 -4.99 -20.39 12.69
CA ASP A 203 -5.23 -19.46 13.77
C ASP A 203 -5.98 -18.22 13.26
N HIS A 204 -7.02 -17.82 13.98
CA HIS A 204 -7.55 -16.46 13.88
C HIS A 204 -6.56 -15.48 14.49
N ILE A 205 -6.46 -14.27 13.92
CA ILE A 205 -5.50 -13.25 14.36
C ILE A 205 -6.24 -11.95 14.66
N TYR A 206 -6.33 -11.65 15.95
CA TYR A 206 -6.91 -10.42 16.48
C TYR A 206 -5.78 -9.46 16.81
N GLY A 207 -5.96 -8.17 16.49
CA GLY A 207 -4.99 -7.12 16.74
C GLY A 207 -5.60 -6.00 17.57
N LEU A 208 -4.83 -5.46 18.50
CA LEU A 208 -5.23 -4.30 19.32
C LEU A 208 -4.09 -3.29 19.35
N LEU A 209 -4.39 -2.08 18.88
CA LEU A 209 -3.56 -0.92 19.13
C LEU A 209 -3.97 -0.34 20.49
N ILE A 210 -3.00 -0.15 21.39
CA ILE A 210 -3.16 0.48 22.70
C ILE A 210 -2.34 1.78 22.69
N LEU A 211 -2.93 2.87 23.14
CA LEU A 211 -2.40 4.22 23.02
C LEU A 211 -2.11 4.85 24.40
N SER A 212 -1.08 5.72 24.46
CA SER A 212 -0.80 6.56 25.63
C SER A 212 -1.92 7.57 25.85
N ASP A 213 -2.51 8.06 24.77
CA ASP A 213 -3.60 9.02 24.75
C ASP A 213 -4.86 8.42 24.13
N SER A 214 -5.91 9.23 23.98
CA SER A 214 -7.11 8.78 23.28
C SER A 214 -6.85 8.64 21.79
N LEU A 215 -7.57 7.72 21.14
CA LEU A 215 -7.57 7.54 19.69
C LEU A 215 -7.93 8.84 18.97
N LYS A 216 -8.77 9.68 19.57
CA LYS A 216 -9.09 11.03 19.08
C LYS A 216 -7.87 11.94 19.04
N GLU A 217 -7.07 11.98 20.11
CA GLU A 217 -5.84 12.79 20.13
C GLU A 217 -4.78 12.22 19.17
N PHE A 218 -4.58 10.90 19.18
CA PHE A 218 -3.67 10.24 18.23
C PHE A 218 -4.06 10.53 16.77
N ALA A 219 -5.35 10.46 16.43
CA ALA A 219 -5.82 10.78 15.08
C ALA A 219 -5.66 12.27 14.70
N LYS A 220 -5.66 13.20 15.67
CA LYS A 220 -5.35 14.63 15.44
C LYS A 220 -3.90 14.82 15.06
N GLU A 221 -2.99 14.15 15.75
CA GLU A 221 -1.56 14.16 15.41
C GLU A 221 -1.32 13.60 14.00
N MET A 222 -2.06 12.54 13.65
CA MET A 222 -2.04 11.95 12.31
C MET A 222 -2.73 12.77 11.23
N SER A 223 -3.40 13.87 11.58
CA SER A 223 -4.11 14.70 10.61
C SER A 223 -3.14 15.52 9.77
N VAL A 224 -2.50 14.86 8.82
CA VAL A 224 -1.89 15.56 7.70
C VAL A 224 -2.98 16.34 6.97
N SER A 225 -2.75 17.64 6.78
CA SER A 225 -3.55 18.39 5.83
C SER A 225 -3.37 17.69 4.49
N HIS A 226 -4.38 16.94 4.05
CA HIS A 226 -4.41 16.30 2.74
C HIS A 226 -4.64 17.35 1.64
N LYS A 227 -3.80 18.40 1.64
CA LYS A 227 -3.70 19.36 0.54
C LYS A 227 -3.41 18.64 -0.77
N GLN A 228 -2.68 17.52 -0.71
CA GLN A 228 -2.35 16.67 -1.87
C GLN A 228 -3.58 16.11 -2.59
N PHE A 229 -4.72 15.96 -1.91
CA PHE A 229 -5.99 15.53 -2.52
C PHE A 229 -7.02 16.65 -2.67
N GLY A 230 -6.61 17.91 -2.48
CA GLY A 230 -7.50 19.07 -2.63
C GLY A 230 -8.58 19.20 -1.53
N TYR A 231 -8.48 18.43 -0.45
CA TYR A 231 -9.36 18.58 0.71
C TYR A 231 -8.77 19.63 1.66
N ASN A 232 -9.52 20.71 1.90
CA ASN A 232 -9.15 21.77 2.83
C ASN A 232 -9.50 21.45 4.29
N VAL A 233 -9.91 20.21 4.60
CA VAL A 233 -10.32 19.81 5.95
C VAL A 233 -9.43 18.66 6.41
N PRO A 234 -8.75 18.76 7.57
CA PRO A 234 -8.04 17.63 8.15
C PRO A 234 -9.03 16.49 8.38
N ARG A 235 -8.69 15.29 7.90
CA ARG A 235 -9.48 14.10 8.16
C ARG A 235 -8.77 13.27 9.22
N PRO A 236 -9.44 12.89 10.33
CA PRO A 236 -8.91 11.88 11.21
C PRO A 236 -8.69 10.60 10.40
N ALA A 237 -7.44 10.18 10.31
CA ALA A 237 -7.08 8.96 9.62
C ALA A 237 -5.96 8.24 10.36
N LEU A 238 -6.03 6.91 10.44
CA LEU A 238 -4.88 6.08 10.77
C LEU A 238 -4.24 5.60 9.47
N GLU A 239 -2.93 5.77 9.36
CA GLU A 239 -2.10 5.29 8.27
C GLU A 239 -1.35 4.06 8.75
N ILE A 240 -1.62 2.92 8.11
CA ILE A 240 -1.02 1.64 8.45
C ILE A 240 -0.27 1.08 7.25
N ILE A 241 1.00 0.78 7.45
CA ILE A 241 1.89 0.12 6.51
C ILE A 241 2.08 -1.31 6.94
N ILE A 242 2.07 -2.23 5.98
CA ILE A 242 2.22 -3.65 6.24
C ILE A 242 3.29 -4.21 5.34
N ASN A 243 4.26 -4.87 5.97
CA ASN A 243 5.30 -5.61 5.29
C ASN A 243 5.14 -7.11 5.57
N ILE A 244 5.33 -7.91 4.53
CA ILE A 244 5.46 -9.35 4.59
C ILE A 244 6.89 -9.66 4.16
N ASP A 245 7.65 -10.28 5.06
CA ASP A 245 9.07 -10.60 4.86
C ASP A 245 9.89 -9.37 4.39
N GLY A 246 9.64 -8.23 5.03
CA GLY A 246 10.27 -6.95 4.70
C GLY A 246 9.77 -6.27 3.42
N SER A 247 8.85 -6.88 2.67
CA SER A 247 8.28 -6.31 1.45
C SER A 247 6.88 -5.73 1.71
N PRO A 248 6.59 -4.48 1.31
CA PRO A 248 5.26 -3.91 1.48
C PRO A 248 4.23 -4.68 0.64
N ILE A 249 3.04 -4.93 1.19
CA ILE A 249 1.96 -5.61 0.46
C ILE A 249 1.27 -4.71 -0.59
N TYR A 250 1.58 -3.41 -0.56
CA TYR A 250 1.04 -2.40 -1.47
C TYR A 250 2.00 -1.20 -1.53
N ASP A 251 2.15 -0.59 -2.72
CA ASP A 251 2.97 0.63 -2.92
C ASP A 251 2.36 1.89 -2.28
N GLY A 252 1.19 1.75 -1.62
CA GLY A 252 0.50 2.83 -0.92
C GLY A 252 0.20 2.48 0.54
N ASN A 253 -0.10 3.50 1.32
CA ASN A 253 -0.44 3.33 2.73
C ASN A 253 -1.93 3.00 2.88
N HIS A 254 -2.30 2.27 3.92
CA HIS A 254 -3.70 1.99 4.19
C HIS A 254 -4.27 3.03 5.13
N PHE A 255 -5.34 3.69 4.71
CA PHE A 255 -5.99 4.71 5.53
C PHE A 255 -7.30 4.18 6.15
N PHE A 256 -7.42 4.35 7.46
CA PHE A 256 -8.66 4.18 8.21
C PHE A 256 -9.18 5.58 8.54
N ALA A 257 -10.17 6.05 7.80
CA ALA A 257 -10.67 7.41 7.96
C ALA A 257 -12.03 7.41 8.68
N TRP A 258 -12.26 8.35 9.58
CA TRP A 258 -13.61 8.56 10.10
C TRP A 258 -14.40 9.50 9.18
N ASP A 259 -15.71 9.26 9.08
CA ASP A 259 -16.59 10.13 8.31
C ASP A 259 -16.70 11.48 9.00
N ILE A 260 -16.62 12.50 8.15
CA ILE A 260 -16.74 13.89 8.52
C ILE A 260 -17.95 14.41 7.78
N GLU A 261 -19.11 14.37 8.44
CA GLU A 261 -20.31 14.99 7.89
C GLU A 261 -20.23 16.52 7.95
N ASN A 262 -19.56 17.03 8.99
CA ASN A 262 -19.31 18.45 9.21
C ASN A 262 -17.87 18.66 9.70
N LYS A 263 -17.15 19.58 9.07
CA LYS A 263 -15.78 19.97 9.44
C LYS A 263 -15.65 20.38 10.91
N ASP A 264 -16.69 21.01 11.47
CA ASP A 264 -16.65 21.55 12.83
C ASP A 264 -16.85 20.43 13.88
N THR A 265 -17.41 19.29 13.48
CA THR A 265 -17.66 18.11 14.34
C THR A 265 -16.90 16.87 13.84
N ALA A 266 -15.90 17.06 12.99
CA ALA A 266 -15.10 15.97 12.38
C ALA A 266 -14.52 15.02 13.41
N TRP A 267 -14.22 15.57 14.58
CA TRP A 267 -13.57 14.91 15.70
C TRP A 267 -14.53 14.18 16.62
N ASP A 268 -15.83 14.45 16.53
CA ASP A 268 -16.84 13.85 17.41
C ASP A 268 -17.25 12.44 16.96
N SER A 269 -16.85 12.05 15.75
CA SER A 269 -17.00 10.68 15.25
C SER A 269 -15.86 9.75 15.66
N VAL A 270 -14.72 10.30 16.11
CA VAL A 270 -13.56 9.52 16.58
C VAL A 270 -13.77 9.16 18.05
N PRO A 271 -13.72 7.87 18.42
CA PRO A 271 -13.83 7.45 19.82
C PRO A 271 -12.74 8.06 20.71
N ASN A 272 -13.11 8.36 21.96
CA ASN A 272 -12.16 8.76 23.00
C ASN A 272 -11.47 7.57 23.68
N ASP A 273 -11.62 6.36 23.13
CA ASP A 273 -10.99 5.16 23.65
C ASP A 273 -9.46 5.25 23.52
N ARG A 274 -8.72 4.63 24.44
CA ARG A 274 -7.25 4.52 24.36
C ARG A 274 -6.80 3.29 23.56
N TYR A 275 -7.67 2.78 22.69
CA TYR A 275 -7.39 1.59 21.91
C TYR A 275 -8.15 1.61 20.58
N PHE A 276 -7.66 0.81 19.65
CA PHE A 276 -8.28 0.60 18.35
C PHE A 276 -8.18 -0.87 17.95
N PHE A 277 -9.31 -1.49 17.61
CA PHE A 277 -9.32 -2.86 17.10
C PHE A 277 -8.77 -2.89 15.68
N PHE A 278 -7.64 -3.58 15.54
CA PHE A 278 -6.85 -3.75 14.33
C PHE A 278 -6.85 -5.24 13.94
N ASP A 279 -8.01 -5.89 13.88
CA ASP A 279 -8.06 -7.31 13.54
C ASP A 279 -7.37 -7.59 12.19
N VAL A 280 -6.63 -8.69 12.14
CA VAL A 280 -5.83 -9.08 10.97
C VAL A 280 -6.53 -10.17 10.17
N ALA A 281 -6.86 -11.27 10.84
CA ALA A 281 -7.61 -12.38 10.28
C ALA A 281 -8.55 -12.97 11.34
N PRO A 282 -9.51 -12.17 11.84
CA PRO A 282 -10.42 -12.61 12.89
C PRO A 282 -11.40 -13.64 12.36
N ASP A 283 -12.12 -14.30 13.27
CA ASP A 283 -13.39 -14.93 12.92
C ASP A 283 -14.36 -13.81 12.49
N ALA A 284 -14.99 -13.96 11.32
CA ALA A 284 -15.89 -12.93 10.79
C ALA A 284 -17.04 -12.59 11.74
N SER A 285 -17.52 -13.56 12.53
CA SER A 285 -18.58 -13.35 13.53
C SER A 285 -18.12 -12.58 14.78
N LYS A 286 -16.80 -12.46 14.99
CA LYS A 286 -16.16 -11.82 16.15
C LYS A 286 -15.30 -10.62 15.77
N ALA A 287 -15.25 -10.26 14.49
CA ALA A 287 -14.47 -9.13 14.00
C ALA A 287 -15.01 -7.83 14.63
N LYS A 288 -14.13 -7.10 15.31
CA LYS A 288 -14.44 -5.82 15.95
C LYS A 288 -13.91 -4.63 15.15
N THR A 289 -12.97 -4.82 14.22
CA THR A 289 -12.45 -3.74 13.36
C THR A 289 -13.58 -2.96 12.70
N TYR A 290 -14.63 -3.64 12.24
CA TYR A 290 -15.78 -3.01 11.56
C TYR A 290 -16.90 -2.53 12.51
N ALA A 291 -16.70 -2.60 13.82
CA ALA A 291 -17.73 -2.25 14.81
C ALA A 291 -17.92 -0.74 14.97
N TYR A 292 -17.02 0.09 14.43
CA TYR A 292 -17.12 1.55 14.50
C TYR A 292 -18.02 2.08 13.36
N PRO A 293 -19.27 2.49 13.66
CA PRO A 293 -20.27 2.77 12.63
C PRO A 293 -19.95 3.99 11.75
N LYS A 294 -19.05 4.87 12.21
CA LYS A 294 -18.63 6.09 11.50
C LYS A 294 -17.22 5.96 10.89
N MET A 295 -16.61 4.78 10.94
CA MET A 295 -15.30 4.57 10.31
C MET A 295 -15.49 4.02 8.90
N HIS A 296 -14.77 4.62 7.97
CA HIS A 296 -14.75 4.26 6.57
C HIS A 296 -13.41 3.61 6.27
N PHE A 297 -13.50 2.42 5.71
CA PHE A 297 -12.35 1.69 5.23
C PHE A 297 -12.17 2.09 3.78
N GLU A 298 -10.96 2.55 3.44
CA GLU A 298 -10.64 2.77 2.05
C GLU A 298 -10.81 1.46 1.27
N MET A 299 -11.45 1.57 0.12
CA MET A 299 -11.59 0.46 -0.80
C MET A 299 -10.30 0.40 -1.62
N LEU A 300 -9.40 -0.50 -1.24
CA LEU A 300 -8.11 -0.65 -1.89
C LEU A 300 -8.23 -1.57 -3.09
N SER A 301 -7.68 -1.12 -4.23
CA SER A 301 -7.59 -1.97 -5.43
C SER A 301 -6.71 -3.17 -5.11
N ALA A 302 -7.33 -4.33 -4.87
CA ALA A 302 -6.57 -5.56 -4.66
C ALA A 302 -5.92 -5.98 -6.00
N PRO A 303 -4.60 -6.25 -6.02
CA PRO A 303 -3.92 -6.72 -7.23
C PRO A 303 -4.65 -7.93 -7.83
N GLY A 304 -4.93 -7.88 -9.13
CA GLY A 304 -5.63 -8.97 -9.83
C GLY A 304 -7.16 -9.00 -9.67
N ARG A 305 -7.78 -8.06 -8.95
CA ARG A 305 -9.24 -7.91 -8.86
C ARG A 305 -9.71 -6.63 -9.54
N SER A 306 -9.85 -6.65 -10.88
CA SER A 306 -10.54 -5.57 -11.57
C SER A 306 -12.00 -5.50 -11.11
N GLY A 307 -12.35 -4.45 -10.37
CA GLY A 307 -13.73 -4.17 -9.93
C GLY A 307 -14.15 -4.72 -8.55
N ASN A 308 -13.28 -5.45 -7.83
CA ASN A 308 -13.52 -5.91 -6.45
C ASN A 308 -12.39 -5.41 -5.53
N ALA A 309 -12.51 -4.19 -5.02
CA ALA A 309 -11.64 -3.72 -3.96
C ALA A 309 -12.00 -4.43 -2.66
N ALA A 310 -10.98 -4.81 -1.91
CA ALA A 310 -11.16 -5.26 -0.55
C ALA A 310 -11.25 -4.01 0.34
N ARG A 311 -12.11 -4.07 1.36
CA ARG A 311 -12.09 -3.09 2.43
C ARG A 311 -10.73 -3.20 3.10
N ALA A 312 -10.04 -2.07 3.27
CA ALA A 312 -8.87 -1.99 4.13
C ALA A 312 -9.18 -2.63 5.51
N GLY A 313 -8.15 -3.12 6.18
CA GLY A 313 -8.29 -3.87 7.43
C GLY A 313 -8.33 -5.38 7.22
N ALA A 314 -9.01 -6.07 8.13
CA ALA A 314 -9.02 -7.52 8.28
C ALA A 314 -9.26 -8.30 6.98
N GLN A 315 -10.21 -7.86 6.14
CA GLN A 315 -10.51 -8.52 4.87
C GLN A 315 -9.29 -8.50 3.93
N TYR A 316 -8.68 -7.32 3.75
CA TYR A 316 -7.52 -7.14 2.89
C TYR A 316 -6.32 -7.91 3.43
N TYR A 317 -6.09 -7.88 4.75
CA TYR A 317 -4.99 -8.58 5.40
C TYR A 317 -5.13 -10.10 5.26
N SER A 318 -6.32 -10.62 5.52
CA SER A 318 -6.64 -12.04 5.31
C SER A 318 -6.42 -12.46 3.86
N HIS A 319 -6.77 -11.61 2.90
CA HIS A 319 -6.55 -11.90 1.47
C HIS A 319 -5.06 -12.10 1.15
N HIS A 320 -4.19 -11.21 1.62
CA HIS A 320 -2.74 -11.30 1.40
C HIS A 320 -2.11 -12.47 2.16
N LEU A 321 -2.55 -12.73 3.40
CA LEU A 321 -2.12 -13.92 4.12
C LEU A 321 -2.47 -15.21 3.36
N GLY A 322 -3.63 -15.24 2.69
CA GLY A 322 -4.06 -16.39 1.87
C GLY A 322 -3.23 -16.63 0.62
N GLN A 323 -2.42 -15.66 0.20
CA GLN A 323 -1.53 -15.74 -0.97
C GLN A 323 -0.10 -16.16 -0.62
N LEU A 324 0.21 -16.30 0.67
CA LEU A 324 1.53 -16.73 1.13
C LEU A 324 1.86 -18.14 0.63
N LYS A 325 3.14 -18.36 0.31
CA LYS A 325 3.66 -19.68 0.00
C LYS A 325 3.81 -20.50 1.28
N SER A 326 3.98 -21.81 1.17
CA SER A 326 4.35 -22.64 2.32
C SER A 326 5.67 -22.16 2.93
N GLY A 327 5.75 -22.02 4.25
CA GLY A 327 6.94 -21.54 4.94
C GLY A 327 6.62 -20.77 6.21
N ASN A 328 7.65 -20.13 6.76
CA ASN A 328 7.55 -19.17 7.85
C ASN A 328 7.64 -17.75 7.28
N HIS A 329 6.70 -16.89 7.64
CA HIS A 329 6.61 -15.51 7.19
C HIS A 329 6.59 -14.56 8.38
N LYS A 330 7.26 -13.42 8.25
CA LYS A 330 7.21 -12.33 9.23
C LYS A 330 6.25 -11.26 8.72
N ILE A 331 5.26 -10.92 9.53
CA ILE A 331 4.28 -9.88 9.23
C ILE A 331 4.55 -8.70 10.15
N GLU A 332 4.77 -7.52 9.57
CA GLU A 332 5.14 -6.30 10.29
C GLU A 332 4.16 -5.19 9.97
N PHE A 333 3.71 -4.51 11.01
CA PHE A 333 2.78 -3.39 10.94
C PHE A 333 3.48 -2.15 11.47
N THR A 334 3.33 -1.06 10.74
CA THR A 334 3.78 0.27 11.14
C THR A 334 2.60 1.22 11.05
N ILE A 335 2.21 1.77 12.19
CA ILE A 335 1.18 2.81 12.30
C ILE A 335 1.94 4.13 12.40
N LYS A 336 1.77 5.00 11.40
CA LYS A 336 2.42 6.32 11.43
C LYS A 336 1.69 7.23 12.41
N GLY A 337 2.39 8.24 12.91
CA GLY A 337 1.93 9.23 13.89
C GLY A 337 3.10 10.16 14.20
N GLU A 338 2.97 11.04 15.20
CA GLU A 338 4.16 11.73 15.74
C GLU A 338 5.14 10.69 16.30
N SER A 339 4.61 9.71 17.04
CA SER A 339 5.27 8.46 17.34
C SER A 339 4.92 7.40 16.29
N THR A 340 5.94 6.68 15.82
CA THR A 340 5.72 5.50 14.97
C THR A 340 5.51 4.28 15.86
N ILE A 341 4.32 3.68 15.79
CA ILE A 341 4.00 2.47 16.54
C ILE A 341 4.23 1.26 15.63
N LYS A 342 5.02 0.28 16.12
CA LYS A 342 5.35 -0.94 15.38
C LYS A 342 4.85 -2.16 16.14
N GLY A 343 4.36 -3.15 15.39
CA GLY A 343 4.05 -4.48 15.88
C GLY A 343 4.38 -5.52 14.83
N ALA A 344 4.79 -6.71 15.25
CA ALA A 344 5.10 -7.79 14.33
C ALA A 344 4.73 -9.15 14.92
N PHE A 345 4.43 -10.09 14.04
CA PHE A 345 4.29 -11.50 14.39
C PHE A 345 4.88 -12.39 13.29
N SER A 346 5.16 -13.64 13.65
CA SER A 346 5.55 -14.68 12.71
C SER A 346 4.40 -15.66 12.51
N ILE A 347 4.23 -16.14 11.28
CA ILE A 347 3.26 -17.19 10.96
C ILE A 347 3.93 -18.31 10.16
N THR A 348 3.67 -19.56 10.54
CA THR A 348 4.21 -20.74 9.83
C THR A 348 3.11 -21.68 9.36
N SER A 349 3.20 -22.16 8.13
CA SER A 349 2.31 -23.20 7.61
C SER A 349 2.81 -23.86 6.33
N GLY A 350 2.35 -25.08 6.07
CA GLY A 350 2.41 -25.70 4.75
C GLY A 350 1.34 -25.20 3.76
N ASN A 351 0.26 -24.58 4.26
CA ASN A 351 -0.85 -24.08 3.44
C ASN A 351 -1.57 -22.90 4.13
N TYR A 352 -1.79 -21.80 3.40
CA TYR A 352 -2.43 -20.58 3.89
C TYR A 352 -3.89 -20.40 3.42
N ALA A 353 -4.49 -21.40 2.76
CA ALA A 353 -5.85 -21.34 2.21
C ALA A 353 -6.95 -20.98 3.23
N PHE A 354 -6.72 -21.25 4.53
CA PHE A 354 -7.59 -20.80 5.62
C PHE A 354 -7.87 -19.29 5.55
N TYR A 355 -6.86 -18.47 5.25
CA TYR A 355 -7.02 -17.02 5.21
C TYR A 355 -7.75 -16.52 3.96
N THR A 356 -7.70 -17.28 2.87
CA THR A 356 -8.55 -17.03 1.69
C THR A 356 -10.03 -17.19 2.03
N ASP A 357 -10.38 -18.25 2.78
CA ASP A 357 -11.74 -18.47 3.29
C ASP A 357 -12.14 -17.40 4.32
N ALA A 358 -11.25 -17.06 5.25
CA ALA A 358 -11.48 -15.97 6.21
C ALA A 358 -11.78 -14.63 5.50
N ALA A 359 -11.02 -14.29 4.46
CA ALA A 359 -11.25 -13.09 3.65
C ALA A 359 -12.63 -13.10 2.96
N ALA A 360 -13.07 -14.26 2.45
CA ALA A 360 -14.39 -14.40 1.84
C ALA A 360 -15.53 -14.26 2.88
N LYS A 361 -15.36 -14.82 4.07
CA LYS A 361 -16.32 -14.68 5.19
C LYS A 361 -16.42 -13.23 5.66
N LEU A 362 -15.29 -12.52 5.75
CA LEU A 362 -15.27 -11.09 6.09
C LEU A 362 -15.94 -10.23 5.01
N ASP A 363 -15.77 -10.57 3.74
CA ASP A 363 -16.48 -9.90 2.64
C ASP A 363 -17.99 -10.10 2.75
N ALA A 364 -18.44 -11.33 3.02
CA ALA A 364 -19.86 -11.66 3.21
C ALA A 364 -20.45 -10.92 4.42
N ALA A 365 -19.80 -10.95 5.58
CA ALA A 365 -20.21 -10.20 6.77
C ALA A 365 -20.23 -8.68 6.51
N GLY A 366 -19.28 -8.19 5.71
CA GLY A 366 -19.25 -6.81 5.26
C GLY A 366 -20.45 -6.43 4.38
N ALA A 367 -20.90 -7.35 3.52
CA ALA A 367 -22.07 -7.17 2.66
C ALA A 367 -23.40 -7.20 3.43
N GLU A 368 -23.48 -8.01 4.49
CA GLU A 368 -24.64 -8.10 5.39
C GLU A 368 -24.88 -6.81 6.16
N ASN A 369 -23.82 -6.09 6.50
CA ASN A 369 -23.89 -4.81 7.23
C ASN A 369 -23.87 -3.58 6.31
N ALA A 370 -23.62 -3.77 5.01
CA ALA A 370 -23.59 -2.66 4.07
C ALA A 370 -24.98 -2.04 3.93
N VAL A 371 -25.04 -0.71 3.97
CA VAL A 371 -26.24 0.10 3.75
C VAL A 371 -25.94 1.20 2.75
N ILE A 372 -26.94 1.62 1.99
CA ILE A 372 -26.81 2.75 1.08
C ILE A 372 -26.93 4.03 1.91
N PRO A 373 -26.00 4.99 1.80
CA PRO A 373 -26.12 6.26 2.51
C PRO A 373 -27.47 6.94 2.23
N PRO A 374 -28.13 7.52 3.24
CA PRO A 374 -29.39 8.23 3.02
C PRO A 374 -29.19 9.40 2.05
N PRO A 375 -30.21 9.73 1.22
CA PRO A 375 -30.09 10.83 0.28
C PRO A 375 -30.00 12.16 1.04
N LYS A 376 -29.03 12.99 0.68
CA LYS A 376 -28.91 14.37 1.16
C LYS A 376 -29.71 15.36 0.29
N LEU A 377 -30.17 14.91 -0.88
CA LEU A 377 -31.04 15.65 -1.79
C LEU A 377 -32.11 14.71 -2.36
N ASN A 378 -33.39 15.00 -2.08
CA ASN A 378 -34.53 14.29 -2.65
C ASN A 378 -34.99 15.00 -3.92
N ASN A 379 -34.64 14.48 -5.10
CA ASN A 379 -34.98 15.09 -6.39
C ASN A 379 -35.23 14.02 -7.46
N ALA A 380 -36.49 13.64 -7.64
CA ALA A 380 -36.89 12.58 -8.56
C ALA A 380 -36.48 12.84 -10.02
N ALA A 381 -36.50 14.10 -10.47
CA ALA A 381 -36.09 14.44 -11.83
C ALA A 381 -34.58 14.20 -12.04
N LEU A 382 -33.75 14.57 -11.06
CA LEU A 382 -32.31 14.32 -11.07
C LEU A 382 -31.99 12.83 -10.90
N GLU A 383 -32.70 12.11 -10.03
CA GLU A 383 -32.54 10.66 -9.90
C GLU A 383 -32.82 9.95 -11.23
N ASN A 384 -33.85 10.37 -11.97
CA ASN A 384 -34.16 9.82 -13.29
C ASN A 384 -33.07 10.14 -14.32
N SER A 385 -32.51 11.36 -14.30
CA SER A 385 -31.40 11.69 -15.20
C SER A 385 -30.10 10.94 -14.86
N ILE A 386 -29.84 10.68 -13.57
CA ILE A 386 -28.76 9.81 -13.11
C ILE A 386 -28.98 8.37 -13.60
N ARG A 387 -30.19 7.81 -13.45
CA ARG A 387 -30.52 6.47 -13.96
C ARG A 387 -30.27 6.37 -15.47
N ALA A 388 -30.65 7.39 -16.24
CA ALA A 388 -30.38 7.44 -17.67
C ALA A 388 -28.87 7.47 -17.98
N ALA A 389 -28.10 8.29 -17.26
CA ALA A 389 -26.66 8.39 -17.45
C ALA A 389 -25.93 7.06 -17.13
N VAL A 390 -26.38 6.31 -16.12
CA VAL A 390 -25.78 5.04 -15.72
C VAL A 390 -26.10 3.91 -16.69
N ARG A 391 -27.34 3.83 -17.21
CA ARG A 391 -27.75 2.80 -18.19
C ARG A 391 -26.91 2.80 -19.47
N GLY A 392 -26.32 3.94 -19.82
CA GLY A 392 -25.40 4.03 -20.97
C GLY A 392 -24.07 3.27 -20.77
N ARG A 393 -23.73 2.88 -19.53
CA ARG A 393 -22.47 2.17 -19.21
C ARG A 393 -22.65 0.86 -18.44
N ASN A 394 -23.76 0.71 -17.73
CA ASN A 394 -24.05 -0.47 -16.93
C ASN A 394 -25.45 -0.98 -17.28
N THR A 395 -25.54 -2.25 -17.67
CA THR A 395 -26.78 -2.90 -18.08
C THR A 395 -27.54 -3.54 -16.91
N ASP A 396 -26.92 -3.64 -15.74
CA ASP A 396 -27.57 -4.20 -14.55
C ASP A 396 -28.78 -3.34 -14.13
N PRO A 397 -29.93 -3.95 -13.74
CA PRO A 397 -31.07 -3.22 -13.21
C PRO A 397 -30.71 -2.33 -12.01
N ILE A 398 -30.95 -1.02 -12.15
CA ILE A 398 -30.78 -0.05 -11.08
C ILE A 398 -31.95 -0.15 -10.10
N LEU A 399 -31.66 -0.59 -8.87
CA LEU A 399 -32.63 -0.70 -7.79
C LEU A 399 -32.90 0.66 -7.13
N ARG A 400 -31.85 1.39 -6.75
CA ARG A 400 -31.94 2.66 -6.02
C ARG A 400 -30.90 3.65 -6.51
N VAL A 401 -31.24 4.93 -6.46
CA VAL A 401 -30.31 6.06 -6.55
C VAL A 401 -30.41 6.83 -5.24
N SER A 402 -29.28 7.18 -4.64
CA SER A 402 -29.19 8.03 -3.46
C SER A 402 -28.21 9.16 -3.73
N ILE A 403 -28.71 10.40 -3.77
CA ILE A 403 -27.86 11.58 -4.03
C ILE A 403 -27.17 11.95 -2.72
N THR A 404 -25.84 11.80 -2.65
CA THR A 404 -25.09 11.89 -1.40
C THR A 404 -24.54 13.28 -1.11
N ASN A 405 -24.68 14.24 -2.04
CA ASN A 405 -24.46 15.65 -1.78
C ASN A 405 -25.79 16.39 -1.57
N PRO A 406 -25.83 17.39 -0.67
CA PRO A 406 -27.02 18.21 -0.46
C PRO A 406 -27.29 19.17 -1.61
N ASP A 407 -26.26 19.54 -2.39
CA ASP A 407 -26.38 20.42 -3.55
C ASP A 407 -25.29 20.11 -4.58
N TRP A 408 -25.43 20.68 -5.77
CA TRP A 408 -24.42 20.74 -6.81
C TRP A 408 -23.25 21.62 -6.38
N PHE A 409 -22.02 21.17 -6.66
CA PHE A 409 -20.88 22.08 -6.68
C PHE A 409 -20.71 22.67 -8.09
N VAL A 410 -20.28 23.92 -8.18
CA VAL A 410 -20.12 24.63 -9.45
C VAL A 410 -18.64 24.87 -9.72
N GLN A 411 -18.13 24.30 -10.82
CA GLN A 411 -16.78 24.57 -11.28
C GLN A 411 -16.77 25.79 -12.18
N ARG A 412 -15.86 26.73 -11.90
CA ARG A 412 -15.62 27.93 -12.70
C ARG A 412 -14.19 27.94 -13.22
N ASN A 413 -13.95 28.62 -14.35
CA ASN A 413 -12.59 28.92 -14.79
C ASN A 413 -12.02 30.13 -14.04
N ALA A 414 -10.77 30.50 -14.34
CA ALA A 414 -10.08 31.65 -13.74
C ALA A 414 -10.79 33.00 -13.96
N LEU A 415 -11.65 33.10 -14.98
CA LEU A 415 -12.44 34.31 -15.29
C LEU A 415 -13.82 34.29 -14.60
N GLY A 416 -14.09 33.32 -13.73
CA GLY A 416 -15.38 33.18 -13.04
C GLY A 416 -16.51 32.60 -13.90
N GLN A 417 -16.25 32.25 -15.16
CA GLN A 417 -17.24 31.65 -16.06
C GLN A 417 -17.55 30.22 -15.61
N ILE A 418 -18.84 29.86 -15.57
CA ILE A 418 -19.29 28.51 -15.20
C ILE A 418 -18.89 27.52 -16.30
N LEU A 419 -18.21 26.44 -15.90
CA LEU A 419 -17.84 25.35 -16.81
C LEU A 419 -18.86 24.21 -16.71
N PHE A 420 -19.10 23.73 -15.50
CA PHE A 420 -20.05 22.65 -15.22
C PHE A 420 -20.50 22.72 -13.76
N ARG A 421 -21.50 21.92 -13.43
CA ARG A 421 -21.82 21.55 -12.06
C ARG A 421 -21.71 20.04 -11.85
N GLY A 422 -21.30 19.65 -10.65
CA GLY A 422 -21.01 18.27 -10.27
C GLY A 422 -21.79 17.81 -9.03
N ILE A 423 -22.09 16.52 -8.94
CA ILE A 423 -22.76 15.91 -7.79
C ILE A 423 -22.34 14.45 -7.64
N TYR A 424 -22.22 13.96 -6.39
CA TYR A 424 -22.05 12.53 -6.13
C TYR A 424 -23.39 11.86 -5.83
N ALA A 425 -23.53 10.64 -6.32
CA ALA A 425 -24.64 9.78 -5.98
C ALA A 425 -24.19 8.32 -5.92
N VAL A 426 -24.84 7.55 -5.05
CA VAL A 426 -24.73 6.10 -4.97
C VAL A 426 -25.81 5.49 -5.85
N THR A 427 -25.43 4.52 -6.66
CA THR A 427 -26.37 3.70 -7.43
C THR A 427 -26.26 2.24 -7.03
N ALA A 428 -27.40 1.63 -6.70
CA ALA A 428 -27.47 0.22 -6.35
C ALA A 428 -28.09 -0.59 -7.48
N HIS A 429 -27.54 -1.78 -7.69
CA HIS A 429 -27.75 -2.62 -8.85
C HIS A 429 -28.01 -4.05 -8.42
N ARG A 430 -28.72 -4.80 -9.27
CA ARG A 430 -28.85 -6.25 -9.19
C ARG A 430 -28.18 -6.89 -10.40
N LYS A 431 -27.26 -7.83 -10.18
CA LYS A 431 -26.68 -8.63 -11.26
C LYS A 431 -27.66 -9.68 -11.76
N ALA A 432 -27.35 -10.27 -12.91
CA ALA A 432 -28.11 -11.40 -13.46
C ALA A 432 -28.17 -12.63 -12.53
N ASP A 433 -27.14 -12.83 -11.68
CA ASP A 433 -27.07 -13.91 -10.68
C ASP A 433 -27.92 -13.64 -9.42
N GLY A 434 -28.63 -12.51 -9.37
CA GLY A 434 -29.45 -12.10 -8.23
C GLY A 434 -28.71 -11.37 -7.11
N THR A 435 -27.37 -11.33 -7.14
CA THR A 435 -26.59 -10.59 -6.15
C THR A 435 -26.74 -9.07 -6.33
N CYS A 436 -26.66 -8.33 -5.22
CA CYS A 436 -26.75 -6.88 -5.22
C CYS A 436 -25.42 -6.22 -4.87
N TYR A 437 -25.20 -5.05 -5.44
CA TYR A 437 -24.05 -4.21 -5.14
C TYR A 437 -24.42 -2.73 -5.31
N PHE A 438 -23.64 -1.83 -4.73
CA PHE A 438 -23.72 -0.42 -5.03
C PHE A 438 -22.34 0.17 -5.29
N TYR A 439 -22.29 1.34 -5.91
CA TYR A 439 -21.07 2.12 -6.01
C TYR A 439 -21.40 3.61 -6.06
N GLN A 440 -20.50 4.42 -5.51
CA GLN A 440 -20.56 5.87 -5.62
C GLN A 440 -19.99 6.32 -6.97
N SER A 441 -20.66 7.27 -7.60
CA SER A 441 -20.28 7.85 -8.87
C SER A 441 -20.38 9.37 -8.85
N TYR A 442 -19.56 9.99 -9.68
CA TYR A 442 -19.54 11.41 -9.93
C TYR A 442 -20.28 11.74 -11.23
N PHE A 443 -21.28 12.61 -11.13
CA PHE A 443 -22.11 13.05 -12.24
C PHE A 443 -21.90 14.53 -12.49
N LYS A 444 -21.88 14.94 -13.76
CA LYS A 444 -21.78 16.35 -14.14
C LYS A 444 -22.84 16.78 -15.12
N GLN A 445 -23.06 18.10 -15.17
CA GLN A 445 -23.79 18.77 -16.24
C GLN A 445 -22.96 19.96 -16.73
N ASN A 446 -22.54 19.93 -18.00
CA ASN A 446 -21.79 21.02 -18.62
C ASN A 446 -22.69 22.24 -18.79
N TYR A 447 -22.14 23.44 -18.63
CA TYR A 447 -22.86 24.70 -18.80
C TYR A 447 -22.65 25.25 -20.20
N ALA A 448 -23.75 25.62 -20.87
CA ALA A 448 -23.73 26.10 -22.26
C ALA A 448 -24.33 27.51 -22.38
N GLY A 449 -23.83 28.45 -21.57
CA GLY A 449 -24.13 29.88 -21.73
C GLY A 449 -25.59 30.29 -21.41
N GLY A 450 -26.23 29.62 -20.46
CA GLY A 450 -27.58 29.98 -19.98
C GLY A 450 -28.36 28.81 -19.37
N ARG A 451 -27.95 27.57 -19.66
CA ARG A 451 -28.52 26.35 -19.10
C ARG A 451 -27.46 25.28 -18.89
N TYR A 452 -27.74 24.38 -17.95
CA TYR A 452 -26.99 23.14 -17.78
C TYR A 452 -27.51 22.08 -18.76
N GLY A 453 -26.60 21.31 -19.33
CA GLY A 453 -26.91 20.21 -20.24
C GLY A 453 -27.40 18.95 -19.53
N ALA A 454 -27.46 17.85 -20.28
CA ALA A 454 -27.84 16.54 -19.75
C ALA A 454 -26.85 16.05 -18.67
N THR A 455 -27.35 15.28 -17.70
CA THR A 455 -26.51 14.59 -16.71
C THR A 455 -25.65 13.55 -17.39
N GLN A 456 -24.35 13.60 -17.13
CA GLN A 456 -23.36 12.67 -17.64
C GLN A 456 -22.65 11.99 -16.47
N LEU A 457 -22.38 10.69 -16.60
CA LEU A 457 -21.46 9.99 -15.71
C LEU A 457 -20.03 10.38 -16.11
N ASP A 458 -19.35 11.17 -15.28
CA ASP A 458 -18.04 11.74 -15.58
C ASP A 458 -16.89 11.01 -14.87
N GLY A 459 -17.19 10.36 -13.75
CA GLY A 459 -16.25 9.51 -13.04
C GLY A 459 -17.00 8.41 -12.30
N GLY A 460 -16.79 7.16 -12.69
CA GLY A 460 -17.29 5.99 -11.97
C GLY A 460 -16.09 5.22 -11.43
N GLY A 461 -15.49 5.72 -10.36
CA GLY A 461 -14.27 5.15 -9.76
C GLY A 461 -14.50 4.44 -8.42
N GLY A 462 -15.72 4.48 -7.89
CA GLY A 462 -16.05 3.77 -6.66
C GLY A 462 -16.06 2.26 -6.93
N THR A 463 -15.47 1.49 -6.02
CA THR A 463 -15.58 0.05 -6.06
C THR A 463 -17.03 -0.38 -5.88
N ARG A 464 -17.44 -1.39 -6.66
CA ARG A 464 -18.64 -2.18 -6.39
C ARG A 464 -18.56 -2.76 -4.98
N THR A 465 -19.38 -2.24 -4.08
CA THR A 465 -19.52 -2.71 -2.72
C THR A 465 -20.65 -3.74 -2.69
N PRO A 466 -20.38 -5.01 -2.35
CA PRO A 466 -21.42 -6.00 -2.14
C PRO A 466 -22.41 -5.55 -1.07
N ILE A 467 -23.70 -5.82 -1.28
CA ILE A 467 -24.76 -5.52 -0.32
C ILE A 467 -25.82 -6.61 -0.40
N VAL A 468 -26.36 -7.03 0.75
CA VAL A 468 -27.56 -7.88 0.77
C VAL A 468 -28.72 -7.09 0.16
N CYS A 469 -29.43 -7.66 -0.82
CA CYS A 469 -30.50 -6.95 -1.54
C CYS A 469 -31.58 -6.34 -0.62
N ALA A 470 -31.86 -6.97 0.53
CA ALA A 470 -32.79 -6.46 1.54
C ALA A 470 -32.33 -5.13 2.17
N ASN A 471 -31.04 -4.83 2.16
CA ASN A 471 -30.48 -3.59 2.71
C ASN A 471 -30.52 -2.42 1.71
N VAL A 472 -30.90 -2.64 0.45
CA VAL A 472 -30.94 -1.57 -0.56
C VAL A 472 -31.91 -0.46 -0.19
N ASN A 473 -32.99 -0.75 0.56
CA ASN A 473 -34.00 0.23 0.96
C ASN A 473 -34.02 0.51 2.47
N LYS A 474 -33.04 -0.01 3.23
CA LYS A 474 -32.75 0.50 4.57
C LYS A 474 -32.20 1.92 4.45
#